data_AF-A0AAD4FH65-F1
#
_entry.id   AF-A0AAD4FH65-F1
#
_cell.length_a   1.000
_cell.length_b   1.000
_cell.length_c   1.000
_cell.angle_alpha   90.00
_cell.angle_beta   90.00
_cell.angle_gamma   90.00
#
_symmetry.space_group_name_H-M   'P 1'
#
loop_
_entity.id
_entity.type
_entity.pdbx_description
1 polymer ?
#
loop_
_entity_poly.entity_id
_entity_poly.type
_entity_poly.pdbx_seq_one_letter_code
_entity_poly.pdbx_strand_id
1 'polypeptide(L)'
;MSACLLCDRSFPSHTALQQHERDSPAHAESFDCDECDRSFGSEEALAQHLRDSPVHRQVPETPLDIFFRSFRTFAYDPTQPPATSYAFLQAHEGWRRGEAASTAAWNLYQEALEDELRLWFGDEDDLAAWHALCHAIGVEPPPQTCGQCEEAVRRTHVNILDLIEWGRSRGSNEDRVQTFSDVAGLRAYTRRTGKVFRNTLGQTGGNVVLRHLLRRIFRESS
;
A
#
# COMPACT_ATOMS: atom_id res chain seq x y z
N MET A 1 -47.35 -12.05 36.19
CA MET A 1 -46.57 -11.94 34.94
C MET A 1 -45.45 -10.96 35.21
N SER A 2 -44.22 -11.34 34.88
CA SER A 2 -43.05 -10.47 35.03
C SER A 2 -42.56 -10.10 33.63
N ALA A 3 -42.28 -8.81 33.39
CA ALA A 3 -41.88 -8.32 32.07
C ALA A 3 -40.40 -7.95 32.05
N CYS A 4 -39.74 -8.18 30.92
CA CYS A 4 -38.37 -7.76 30.69
C CYS A 4 -38.34 -6.27 30.34
N LEU A 5 -37.54 -5.48 31.06
CA LEU A 5 -37.45 -4.03 30.84
C LEU A 5 -36.57 -3.65 29.64
N LEU A 6 -35.86 -4.61 29.05
CA LEU A 6 -34.96 -4.40 27.91
C LEU A 6 -35.63 -4.71 26.56
N CYS A 7 -36.71 -5.52 26.52
CA CYS A 7 -37.46 -5.83 25.29
C CYS A 7 -38.99 -5.91 25.46
N ASP A 8 -39.53 -5.50 26.61
CA ASP A 8 -40.97 -5.47 26.95
C ASP A 8 -41.72 -6.81 26.82
N ARG A 9 -41.00 -7.94 26.75
CA ARG A 9 -41.60 -9.28 26.71
C ARG A 9 -42.11 -9.70 28.09
N SER A 10 -43.31 -10.28 28.12
CA SER A 10 -43.95 -10.76 29.36
C SER A 10 -43.81 -12.26 29.55
N PHE A 11 -43.51 -12.67 30.78
CA PHE A 11 -43.25 -14.05 31.16
C PHE A 11 -44.19 -14.55 32.27
N PRO A 12 -44.53 -15.85 32.28
CA PRO A 12 -45.48 -16.43 33.23
C PRO A 12 -44.93 -16.52 34.65
N SER A 13 -43.61 -16.47 34.84
CA SER A 13 -42.95 -16.54 36.15
C SER A 13 -41.66 -15.73 36.21
N HIS A 14 -41.22 -15.40 37.42
CA HIS A 14 -39.94 -14.74 37.66
C HIS A 14 -38.75 -15.60 37.20
N THR A 15 -38.82 -16.92 37.39
CA THR A 15 -37.78 -17.85 36.90
C THR A 15 -37.68 -17.85 35.38
N ALA A 16 -38.81 -17.78 34.67
CA ALA A 16 -38.82 -17.68 33.21
C ALA A 16 -38.27 -16.33 32.72
N LEU A 17 -38.52 -15.24 33.45
CA LEU A 17 -37.91 -13.93 33.17
C LEU A 17 -36.39 -13.97 33.39
N GLN A 18 -35.90 -14.48 34.52
CA GLN A 18 -34.46 -14.58 34.79
C GLN A 18 -33.71 -15.43 33.76
N GLN A 19 -34.32 -16.54 33.32
CA GLN A 19 -33.76 -17.36 32.25
C GLN A 19 -33.69 -16.57 30.94
N HIS A 20 -34.75 -15.82 30.60
CA HIS A 20 -34.75 -14.97 29.42
C HIS A 20 -33.68 -13.88 29.47
N GLU A 21 -33.52 -13.16 30.58
CA GLU A 21 -32.51 -12.10 30.72
C GLU A 21 -31.09 -12.64 30.59
N ARG A 22 -30.83 -13.86 31.09
CA ARG A 22 -29.51 -14.49 31.01
C ARG A 22 -29.21 -15.04 29.61
N ASP A 23 -30.19 -15.66 28.97
CA ASP A 23 -29.95 -16.49 27.78
C ASP A 23 -30.41 -15.80 26.47
N SER A 24 -31.03 -14.61 26.54
CA SER A 24 -31.54 -13.92 25.35
C SER A 24 -30.43 -13.18 24.60
N PRO A 25 -30.23 -13.48 23.29
CA PRO A 25 -29.30 -12.73 22.44
C PRO A 25 -29.64 -11.24 22.32
N ALA A 26 -30.89 -10.84 22.61
CA ALA A 26 -31.32 -9.44 22.54
C ALA A 26 -30.72 -8.57 23.65
N HIS A 27 -30.22 -9.20 24.73
CA HIS A 27 -29.62 -8.55 25.90
C HIS A 27 -28.23 -9.10 26.20
N ALA A 28 -27.71 -9.94 25.30
CA ALA A 28 -26.33 -10.40 25.39
C ALA A 28 -25.42 -9.18 25.22
N GLU A 29 -24.41 -9.09 26.07
CA GLU A 29 -23.35 -8.09 25.95
C GLU A 29 -22.70 -8.24 24.56
N SER A 30 -22.77 -7.17 23.76
CA SER A 30 -22.08 -7.10 22.48
C SER A 30 -20.76 -6.36 22.64
N PHE A 31 -19.76 -6.83 21.91
CA PHE A 31 -18.46 -6.20 21.80
C PHE A 31 -18.37 -5.56 20.43
N ASP A 32 -18.60 -4.25 20.39
CA ASP A 32 -18.63 -3.48 19.16
C ASP A 32 -17.20 -3.05 18.76
N CYS A 33 -16.95 -2.99 17.46
CA CYS A 33 -15.72 -2.43 16.93
C CYS A 33 -15.89 -0.91 16.76
N ASP A 34 -15.03 -0.09 17.35
CA ASP A 34 -15.13 1.37 17.21
C ASP A 34 -14.76 1.87 15.80
N GLU A 35 -14.03 1.04 15.04
CA GLU A 35 -13.52 1.36 13.71
C GLU A 35 -14.42 0.82 12.58
N CYS A 36 -15.41 -0.02 12.88
CA CYS A 36 -16.41 -0.49 11.90
C CYS A 36 -17.71 -0.90 12.59
N ASP A 37 -18.86 -0.77 11.92
CA ASP A 37 -20.19 -1.08 12.49
C ASP A 37 -20.47 -2.59 12.69
N ARG A 38 -19.49 -3.37 13.16
CA ARG A 38 -19.62 -4.81 13.44
C ARG A 38 -19.60 -5.09 14.94
N SER A 39 -20.51 -5.95 15.36
CA SER A 39 -20.67 -6.41 16.74
C SER A 39 -20.30 -7.89 16.88
N PHE A 40 -19.67 -8.25 17.99
CA PHE A 40 -19.22 -9.61 18.31
C PHE A 40 -19.82 -10.08 19.64
N GLY A 41 -20.02 -11.40 19.78
CA GLY A 41 -20.61 -12.00 20.98
C GLY A 41 -19.63 -12.28 22.11
N SER A 42 -18.34 -11.95 21.94
CA SER A 42 -17.33 -12.04 23.00
C SER A 42 -16.14 -11.12 22.71
N GLU A 43 -15.38 -10.79 23.75
CA GLU A 43 -14.15 -10.01 23.65
C GLU A 43 -13.10 -10.76 22.79
N GLU A 44 -13.00 -12.08 22.90
CA GLU A 44 -12.07 -12.87 22.09
C GLU A 44 -12.43 -12.84 20.60
N ALA A 45 -13.72 -12.84 20.27
CA ALA A 45 -14.20 -12.75 18.89
C ALA A 45 -13.91 -11.36 18.31
N LEU A 46 -14.10 -10.28 19.09
CA LEU A 46 -13.69 -8.94 18.70
C LEU A 46 -12.16 -8.85 18.53
N ALA A 47 -11.39 -9.39 19.47
CA ALA A 47 -9.93 -9.38 19.40
C ALA A 47 -9.40 -10.18 18.19
N GLN A 48 -10.03 -11.31 17.85
CA GLN A 48 -9.72 -12.05 16.63
C GLN A 48 -10.04 -11.23 15.38
N HIS A 49 -11.19 -10.56 15.36
CA HIS A 49 -11.57 -9.66 14.27
C HIS A 49 -10.55 -8.53 14.10
N LEU A 50 -10.14 -7.86 15.17
CA LEU A 50 -9.13 -6.79 15.10
C LEU A 50 -7.77 -7.28 14.58
N ARG A 51 -7.38 -8.53 14.88
CA ARG A 51 -6.12 -9.11 14.39
C ARG A 51 -6.18 -9.54 12.92
N ASP A 52 -7.27 -10.19 12.54
CA ASP A 52 -7.33 -10.92 11.27
C ASP A 52 -8.09 -10.20 10.16
N SER A 53 -9.00 -9.31 10.53
CA SER A 53 -9.80 -8.56 9.57
C SER A 53 -8.89 -7.70 8.70
N PRO A 54 -8.99 -7.79 7.36
CA PRO A 54 -8.26 -6.90 6.46
C PRO A 54 -8.52 -5.42 6.75
N VAL A 55 -9.65 -5.09 7.39
CA VAL A 55 -10.03 -3.72 7.77
C VAL A 55 -9.19 -3.18 8.93
N HIS A 56 -8.77 -4.04 9.87
CA HIS A 56 -8.01 -3.66 11.07
C HIS A 56 -6.59 -4.22 11.09
N ARG A 57 -6.24 -5.08 10.13
CA ARG A 57 -4.90 -5.59 9.94
C ARG A 57 -3.99 -4.39 9.71
N GLN A 58 -3.18 -4.08 10.72
CA GLN A 58 -2.11 -3.11 10.61
C GLN A 58 -1.20 -3.56 9.47
N VAL A 59 -1.33 -2.91 8.31
CA VAL A 59 -0.33 -3.02 7.25
C VAL A 59 0.95 -2.49 7.90
N PRO A 60 2.04 -3.28 7.96
CA PRO A 60 3.31 -2.77 8.46
C PRO A 60 3.60 -1.47 7.73
N GLU A 61 3.78 -0.38 8.48
CA GLU A 61 3.95 0.95 7.89
C GLU A 61 5.13 0.91 6.94
N THR A 62 4.85 1.17 5.66
CA THR A 62 5.90 1.20 4.66
C THR A 62 6.67 2.53 4.75
N PRO A 63 7.85 2.64 4.12
CA PRO A 63 8.60 3.90 4.09
C PRO A 63 7.77 5.11 3.60
N LEU A 64 6.88 4.90 2.61
CA LEU A 64 5.97 5.95 2.17
C LEU A 64 4.91 6.30 3.22
N ASP A 65 4.36 5.31 3.94
CA ASP A 65 3.38 5.57 5.00
C ASP A 65 4.01 6.42 6.10
N ILE A 66 5.25 6.10 6.49
CA ILE A 66 6.03 6.87 7.47
C ILE A 66 6.25 8.31 6.98
N PHE A 67 6.65 8.48 5.71
CA PHE A 67 6.83 9.80 5.10
C PHE A 67 5.56 10.65 5.16
N PHE A 68 4.42 10.13 4.67
CA PHE A 68 3.17 10.92 4.65
C PHE A 68 2.63 11.19 6.05
N ARG A 69 2.73 10.23 6.98
CA ARG A 69 2.30 10.40 8.38
C ARG A 69 3.15 11.39 9.17
N SER A 70 4.35 11.72 8.71
CA SER A 70 5.17 12.78 9.32
C SER A 70 4.52 14.17 9.26
N PHE A 71 3.61 14.38 8.28
CA PHE A 71 2.82 15.59 8.13
C PHE A 71 1.51 15.49 8.93
N ARG A 72 1.56 15.76 10.23
CA ARG A 72 0.43 15.53 11.17
C ARG A 72 -0.88 16.25 10.81
N THR A 73 -0.83 17.34 10.05
CA THR A 73 -2.02 18.10 9.64
C THR A 73 -2.58 17.64 8.29
N PHE A 74 -1.86 16.78 7.58
CA PHE A 74 -2.26 16.23 6.29
C PHE A 74 -3.06 14.95 6.49
N ALA A 75 -4.27 14.90 5.94
CA ALA A 75 -5.12 13.72 5.97
C ALA A 75 -4.61 12.68 4.96
N TYR A 76 -3.64 11.85 5.37
CA TYR A 76 -3.06 10.81 4.53
C TYR A 76 -4.00 9.60 4.37
N ASP A 77 -4.27 9.24 3.13
CA ASP A 77 -5.00 8.03 2.74
C ASP A 77 -4.03 7.02 2.07
N PRO A 78 -3.70 5.90 2.74
CA PRO A 78 -2.74 4.92 2.23
C PRO A 78 -3.24 4.10 1.03
N THR A 79 -4.53 4.19 0.70
CA THR A 79 -5.14 3.51 -0.46
C THR A 79 -4.93 4.27 -1.76
N GLN A 80 -4.52 5.54 -1.69
CA GLN A 80 -4.28 6.36 -2.86
C GLN A 80 -2.90 6.11 -3.49
N PRO A 81 -2.77 6.29 -4.81
CA PRO A 81 -1.47 6.27 -5.47
C PRO A 81 -0.50 7.27 -4.84
N PRO A 82 0.77 6.90 -4.58
CA PRO A 82 1.73 7.78 -3.92
C PRO A 82 1.91 9.14 -4.62
N ALA A 83 1.86 9.18 -5.96
CA ALA A 83 1.95 10.42 -6.72
C ALA A 83 0.76 11.36 -6.45
N THR A 84 -0.44 10.79 -6.32
CA THR A 84 -1.67 11.53 -5.98
C THR A 84 -1.58 12.08 -4.56
N SER A 85 -1.20 11.25 -3.59
CA SER A 85 -1.00 11.68 -2.20
C SER A 85 0.03 12.80 -2.09
N TYR A 86 1.13 12.72 -2.85
CA TYR A 86 2.14 13.78 -2.86
C TYR A 86 1.62 15.08 -3.47
N ALA A 87 0.86 15.02 -4.57
CA ALA A 87 0.25 16.21 -5.16
C ALA A 87 -0.73 16.90 -4.19
N PHE A 88 -1.51 16.13 -3.43
CA PHE A 88 -2.37 16.67 -2.37
C PHE A 88 -1.59 17.26 -1.21
N LEU A 89 -0.48 16.63 -0.79
CA LEU A 89 0.40 17.18 0.23
C LEU A 89 0.99 18.53 -0.21
N GLN A 90 1.45 18.64 -1.46
CA GLN A 90 1.95 19.91 -1.99
C GLN A 90 0.89 21.01 -1.98
N ALA A 91 -0.36 20.68 -2.31
CA ALA A 91 -1.48 21.61 -2.28
C ALA A 91 -1.86 22.02 -0.85
N HIS A 92 -1.87 21.08 0.08
CA HIS A 92 -2.17 21.29 1.51
C HIS A 92 -1.15 22.21 2.17
N GLU A 93 0.14 21.98 1.93
CA GLU A 93 1.23 22.79 2.47
C GLU A 93 1.38 24.16 1.76
N GLY A 94 0.75 24.33 0.59
CA GLY A 94 0.79 25.59 -0.15
C GLY A 94 2.17 25.97 -0.68
N TRP A 95 3.06 24.99 -0.88
CA TRP A 95 4.45 25.22 -1.26
C TRP A 95 4.60 25.93 -2.59
N ARG A 96 5.51 26.90 -2.63
CA ARG A 96 5.87 27.59 -3.87
C ARG A 96 7.06 26.92 -4.54
N ARG A 97 7.12 27.02 -5.87
CA ARG A 97 8.26 26.49 -6.64
C ARG A 97 9.57 27.13 -6.15
N GLY A 98 10.52 26.28 -5.76
CA GLY A 98 11.85 26.70 -5.30
C GLY A 98 11.96 26.95 -3.80
N GLU A 99 10.88 26.72 -3.04
CA GLU A 99 10.93 26.77 -1.59
C GLU A 99 11.79 25.63 -1.01
N ALA A 100 12.59 25.94 0.01
CA ALA A 100 13.49 24.97 0.63
C ALA A 100 12.73 23.81 1.29
N ALA A 101 11.59 24.10 1.95
CA ALA A 101 10.73 23.09 2.55
C ALA A 101 10.17 22.13 1.49
N SER A 102 9.71 22.65 0.36
CA SER A 102 9.23 21.84 -0.77
C SER A 102 10.33 20.94 -1.34
N THR A 103 11.54 21.48 -1.49
CA THR A 103 12.70 20.72 -1.97
C THR A 103 13.07 19.61 -0.99
N ALA A 104 13.08 19.90 0.31
CA ALA A 104 13.40 18.92 1.35
C ALA A 104 12.35 17.80 1.39
N ALA A 105 11.06 18.15 1.38
CA ALA A 105 9.98 17.16 1.34
C ALA A 105 10.02 16.31 0.06
N TRP A 106 10.37 16.90 -1.09
CA TRP A 106 10.57 16.16 -2.33
C TRP A 106 11.71 15.14 -2.20
N ASN A 107 12.84 15.52 -1.59
CA ASN A 107 13.95 14.58 -1.41
C ASN A 107 13.56 13.41 -0.49
N LEU A 108 12.92 13.69 0.65
CA LEU A 108 12.44 12.66 1.57
C LEU A 108 11.41 11.73 0.91
N TYR A 109 10.52 12.27 0.07
CA TYR A 109 9.58 11.47 -0.70
C TYR A 109 10.30 10.54 -1.69
N GLN A 110 11.35 11.02 -2.36
CA GLN A 110 12.14 10.20 -3.29
C GLN A 110 12.94 9.11 -2.58
N GLU A 111 13.49 9.40 -1.40
CA GLU A 111 14.14 8.39 -0.54
C GLU A 111 13.15 7.30 -0.11
N ALA A 112 11.95 7.69 0.33
CA ALA A 112 10.90 6.73 0.69
C ALA A 112 10.45 5.86 -0.50
N LEU A 113 10.41 6.40 -1.72
CA LEU A 113 10.12 5.62 -2.93
C LEU A 113 11.22 4.59 -3.23
N GLU A 114 12.49 4.94 -3.02
CA GLU A 114 13.61 4.02 -3.21
C GLU A 114 13.58 2.87 -2.18
N ASP A 115 13.30 3.20 -0.92
CA ASP A 115 13.17 2.22 0.16
C ASP A 115 11.96 1.29 -0.05
N GLU A 116 10.83 1.81 -0.54
CA GLU A 116 9.67 1.00 -0.94
C GLU A 116 10.04 0.01 -2.04
N LEU A 117 10.73 0.46 -3.09
CA LEU A 117 11.10 -0.44 -4.17
C LEU A 117 12.02 -1.56 -3.67
N ARG A 118 12.93 -1.25 -2.74
CA ARG A 118 13.77 -2.25 -2.09
C ARG A 118 12.95 -3.22 -1.24
N LEU A 119 11.96 -2.71 -0.51
CA LEU A 119 11.05 -3.53 0.30
C LEU A 119 10.29 -4.55 -0.55
N TRP A 120 9.80 -4.16 -1.73
CA TRP A 120 8.97 -5.03 -2.58
C TRP A 120 9.73 -5.92 -3.54
N PHE A 121 10.87 -5.46 -4.07
CA PHE A 121 11.61 -6.16 -5.13
C PHE A 121 13.02 -6.57 -4.72
N GLY A 122 13.34 -6.51 -3.42
CA GLY A 122 14.50 -7.17 -2.82
C GLY A 122 15.88 -6.69 -3.31
N ASP A 123 16.90 -7.51 -3.01
CA ASP A 123 18.31 -7.31 -3.39
C ASP A 123 18.69 -8.21 -4.61
N GLU A 124 19.84 -7.98 -5.29
CA GLU A 124 20.16 -8.60 -6.63
C GLU A 124 20.06 -10.14 -6.64
N ASP A 125 20.36 -10.76 -5.50
CA ASP A 125 20.56 -12.20 -5.38
C ASP A 125 19.27 -12.96 -5.03
N ASP A 126 18.14 -12.25 -4.87
CA ASP A 126 16.84 -12.86 -4.56
C ASP A 126 16.04 -13.18 -5.83
N LEU A 127 16.08 -14.45 -6.23
CA LEU A 127 15.33 -14.94 -7.39
C LEU A 127 13.81 -14.79 -7.23
N ALA A 128 13.27 -14.89 -6.01
CA ALA A 128 11.84 -14.72 -5.77
C ALA A 128 11.40 -13.27 -6.03
N ALA A 129 12.24 -12.32 -5.64
CA ALA A 129 12.01 -10.91 -5.91
C ALA A 129 12.09 -10.59 -7.42
N TRP A 130 13.02 -11.22 -8.14
CA TRP A 130 13.07 -11.15 -9.60
C TRP A 130 11.84 -11.75 -10.28
N HIS A 131 11.30 -12.85 -9.76
CA HIS A 131 10.06 -13.44 -10.27
C HIS A 131 8.86 -12.53 -10.04
N ALA A 132 8.75 -11.90 -8.87
CA ALA A 132 7.72 -10.92 -8.58
C ALA A 132 7.79 -9.72 -9.56
N LEU A 133 9.00 -9.20 -9.81
CA LEU A 133 9.20 -8.14 -10.78
C LEU A 133 8.83 -8.57 -12.21
N CYS A 134 9.29 -9.75 -12.65
CA CYS A 134 8.98 -10.31 -13.96
C CYS A 134 7.47 -10.49 -14.15
N HIS A 135 6.78 -11.01 -13.14
CA HIS A 135 5.33 -11.16 -13.14
C HIS A 135 4.64 -9.79 -13.26
N ALA A 136 5.05 -8.80 -12.45
CA ALA A 136 4.50 -7.45 -12.49
C ALA A 136 4.55 -6.87 -13.91
N ILE A 137 5.69 -7.01 -14.61
CA ILE A 137 5.87 -6.49 -15.98
C ILE A 137 5.35 -7.41 -17.09
N GLY A 138 4.76 -8.57 -16.75
CA GLY A 138 4.14 -9.49 -17.70
C GLY A 138 5.11 -10.44 -18.44
N VAL A 139 6.27 -10.74 -17.86
CA VAL A 139 7.22 -11.74 -18.38
C VAL A 139 6.77 -13.13 -17.92
N GLU A 140 6.18 -13.89 -18.85
CA GLU A 140 5.76 -15.28 -18.65
C GLU A 140 6.26 -16.17 -19.80
N PRO A 141 6.80 -17.37 -19.51
CA PRO A 141 7.06 -17.94 -18.18
C PRO A 141 8.19 -17.23 -17.42
N PRO A 142 8.20 -17.27 -16.07
CA PRO A 142 9.27 -16.64 -15.29
C PRO A 142 10.62 -17.30 -15.60
N PRO A 143 11.68 -16.51 -15.84
CA PRO A 143 12.99 -17.07 -16.14
C PRO A 143 13.59 -17.86 -14.97
N GLN A 144 14.53 -18.76 -15.23
CA GLN A 144 15.05 -19.68 -14.20
C GLN A 144 16.24 -19.12 -13.40
N THR A 145 16.82 -18.00 -13.84
CA THR A 145 17.99 -17.39 -13.18
C THR A 145 17.83 -15.87 -13.07
N CYS A 146 18.48 -15.28 -12.07
CA CYS A 146 18.47 -13.82 -11.86
C CYS A 146 18.99 -13.07 -13.10
N GLY A 147 20.03 -13.59 -13.77
CA GLY A 147 20.57 -12.97 -14.99
C GLY A 147 19.60 -12.99 -16.18
N GLN A 148 18.73 -14.00 -16.30
CA GLN A 148 17.68 -14.01 -17.33
C GLN A 148 16.54 -13.05 -16.98
N CYS A 149 16.17 -12.97 -15.70
CA CYS A 149 15.21 -11.98 -15.21
C CYS A 149 15.71 -10.56 -15.47
N GLU A 150 16.99 -10.31 -15.19
CA GLU A 150 17.65 -9.04 -15.47
C GLU A 150 17.51 -8.63 -16.94
N GLU A 151 17.82 -9.52 -17.88
CA GLU A 151 17.74 -9.22 -19.31
C GLU A 151 16.30 -8.96 -19.77
N ALA A 152 15.32 -9.68 -19.23
CA ALA A 152 13.91 -9.46 -19.54
C ALA A 152 13.43 -8.08 -19.04
N VAL A 153 13.80 -7.72 -17.82
CA VAL A 153 13.48 -6.42 -17.21
C VAL A 153 14.16 -5.28 -17.97
N ARG A 154 15.40 -5.44 -18.41
CA ARG A 154 16.16 -4.45 -19.20
C ARG A 154 15.53 -4.09 -20.54
N ARG A 155 14.74 -5.00 -21.13
CA ARG A 155 14.06 -4.79 -22.42
C ARG A 155 12.72 -4.10 -22.27
N THR A 156 12.26 -3.89 -21.03
CA THR A 156 10.94 -3.37 -20.73
C THR A 156 11.06 -1.95 -20.21
N HIS A 157 10.25 -1.04 -20.75
CA HIS A 157 10.13 0.32 -20.22
C HIS A 157 8.91 0.37 -19.31
N VAL A 158 9.10 0.71 -18.04
CA VAL A 158 8.04 0.73 -17.04
C VAL A 158 8.26 1.92 -16.09
N ASN A 159 7.18 2.47 -15.54
CA ASN A 159 7.27 3.52 -14.53
C ASN A 159 7.48 2.90 -13.14
N ILE A 160 8.43 3.44 -12.38
CA ILE A 160 8.80 2.93 -11.05
C ILE A 160 7.66 3.07 -10.04
N LEU A 161 6.87 4.14 -10.10
CA LEU A 161 5.74 4.30 -9.18
C LEU A 161 4.63 3.30 -9.48
N ASP A 162 4.43 2.91 -10.75
CA ASP A 162 3.48 1.84 -11.08
C ASP A 162 3.93 0.50 -10.47
N LEU A 163 5.23 0.22 -10.44
CA LEU A 163 5.79 -0.96 -9.76
C LEU A 163 5.57 -0.91 -8.24
N ILE A 164 5.79 0.26 -7.62
CA ILE A 164 5.57 0.44 -6.18
C ILE A 164 4.08 0.30 -5.84
N GLU A 165 3.19 0.89 -6.64
CA GLU A 165 1.74 0.74 -6.48
C GLU A 165 1.31 -0.73 -6.58
N TRP A 166 1.87 -1.47 -7.54
CA TRP A 166 1.64 -2.90 -7.69
C TRP A 166 2.13 -3.71 -6.48
N GLY A 167 3.35 -3.40 -5.98
CA GLY A 167 3.92 -4.00 -4.78
C GLY A 167 3.08 -3.75 -3.52
N ARG A 168 2.66 -2.50 -3.30
CA ARG A 168 1.76 -2.09 -2.20
C ARG A 168 0.41 -2.79 -2.25
N SER A 169 -0.09 -3.05 -3.46
CA SER A 169 -1.34 -3.80 -3.67
C SER A 169 -1.16 -5.32 -3.51
N ARG A 170 0.03 -5.78 -3.10
CA ARG A 170 0.43 -7.20 -2.97
C ARG A 170 0.16 -8.00 -4.24
N GLY A 171 0.25 -7.35 -5.40
CA GLY A 171 -0.06 -7.98 -6.69
C GLY A 171 -1.46 -8.58 -6.74
N SER A 172 -2.51 -7.83 -6.39
CA SER A 172 -3.89 -8.32 -6.55
C SER A 172 -4.07 -8.92 -7.95
N ASN A 173 -4.47 -10.19 -7.96
CA ASN A 173 -4.05 -11.28 -8.82
C ASN A 173 -4.21 -11.18 -10.36
N GLU A 174 -4.51 -10.02 -10.95
CA GLU A 174 -4.77 -9.91 -12.40
C GLU A 174 -4.13 -8.69 -13.09
N ASP A 175 -3.78 -7.63 -12.36
CA ASP A 175 -3.29 -6.40 -12.99
C ASP A 175 -1.76 -6.40 -13.13
N ARG A 176 -1.29 -6.48 -14.38
CA ARG A 176 0.10 -6.21 -14.75
C ARG A 176 0.33 -4.71 -14.80
N VAL A 177 1.54 -4.26 -14.48
CA VAL A 177 1.88 -2.85 -14.64
C VAL A 177 1.95 -2.47 -16.11
N GLN A 178 1.60 -1.22 -16.41
CA GLN A 178 1.68 -0.71 -17.77
C GLN A 178 3.15 -0.66 -18.24
N THR A 179 3.45 -1.39 -19.30
CA THR A 179 4.76 -1.37 -19.96
C THR A 179 4.69 -0.60 -21.28
N PHE A 180 5.84 -0.09 -21.71
CA PHE A 180 5.98 0.73 -22.90
C PHE A 180 7.00 0.12 -23.86
N SER A 181 6.75 0.27 -25.16
CA SER A 181 7.66 -0.17 -26.22
C SER A 181 8.96 0.64 -26.27
N ASP A 182 8.90 1.92 -25.86
CA ASP A 182 10.02 2.85 -25.95
C ASP A 182 10.05 3.87 -24.81
N VAL A 183 11.19 4.55 -24.67
CA VAL A 183 11.45 5.60 -23.67
C VAL A 183 10.55 6.83 -23.89
N ALA A 184 10.17 7.13 -25.14
CA ALA A 184 9.37 8.32 -25.44
C ALA A 184 7.93 8.17 -24.90
N GLY A 185 7.32 7.00 -25.07
CA GLY A 185 6.03 6.63 -24.53
C GLY A 185 6.04 6.66 -23.00
N LEU A 186 7.06 6.06 -22.38
CA LEU A 186 7.23 6.12 -20.92
C LEU A 186 7.36 7.57 -20.44
N ARG A 187 8.16 8.40 -21.11
CA ARG A 187 8.35 9.81 -20.74
C ARG A 187 7.06 10.63 -20.88
N ALA A 188 6.31 10.41 -21.94
CA ALA A 188 5.02 11.07 -22.16
C ALA A 188 4.01 10.67 -21.07
N TYR A 189 3.96 9.38 -20.72
CA TYR A 189 3.15 8.87 -19.62
C TYR A 189 3.52 9.52 -18.28
N THR A 190 4.80 9.45 -17.89
CA THR A 190 5.30 10.03 -16.62
C THR A 190 5.00 11.52 -16.50
N ARG A 191 5.11 12.27 -17.60
CA ARG A 191 4.76 13.70 -17.62
C ARG A 191 3.26 13.95 -17.45
N ARG A 192 2.43 13.12 -18.06
CA ARG A 192 0.97 13.25 -18.02
C ARG A 192 0.40 12.87 -16.65
N THR A 193 0.94 11.82 -16.03
CA THR A 193 0.44 11.30 -14.74
C THR A 193 1.10 11.96 -13.54
N GLY A 194 2.24 12.64 -13.72
CA GLY A 194 3.02 13.20 -12.61
C GLY A 194 3.76 12.15 -11.78
N LYS A 195 3.78 10.88 -12.23
CA LYS A 195 4.47 9.78 -11.55
C LYS A 195 5.98 9.87 -11.74
N VAL A 196 6.60 10.83 -11.06
CA VAL A 196 8.01 11.18 -11.24
C VAL A 196 8.88 10.51 -10.17
N PHE A 197 9.82 9.70 -10.65
CA PHE A 197 10.92 9.17 -9.85
C PHE A 197 12.24 9.83 -10.28
N ARG A 198 12.99 10.38 -9.32
CA ARG A 198 14.28 11.01 -9.54
C ARG A 198 15.34 9.92 -9.61
N ASN A 199 16.03 9.88 -10.73
CA ASN A 199 17.18 9.01 -10.88
C ASN A 199 18.41 9.60 -10.14
N THR A 200 18.85 8.95 -9.06
CA THR A 200 20.02 9.30 -8.25
C THR A 200 21.22 8.36 -8.50
N LEU A 201 21.38 7.84 -9.73
CA LEU A 201 22.48 6.95 -10.18
C LEU A 201 23.94 7.42 -9.91
N GLY A 202 24.17 8.54 -9.21
CA GLY A 202 25.48 9.12 -8.97
C GLY A 202 25.93 9.28 -7.51
N GLN A 203 25.13 8.96 -6.49
CA GLN A 203 25.52 9.33 -5.11
C GLN A 203 25.74 8.19 -4.11
N THR A 204 25.18 7.01 -4.29
CA THR A 204 25.39 5.92 -3.32
C THR A 204 25.02 4.59 -3.97
N GLY A 205 25.59 3.48 -3.50
CA GLY A 205 25.28 2.12 -3.98
C GLY A 205 23.86 1.65 -3.62
N GLY A 206 22.84 2.43 -3.94
CA GLY A 206 21.43 2.22 -3.61
C GLY A 206 20.68 1.55 -4.75
N ASN A 207 20.04 0.44 -4.40
CA ASN A 207 19.11 -0.35 -5.19
C ASN A 207 19.56 -0.82 -6.58
N VAL A 208 19.81 -2.12 -6.62
CA VAL A 208 20.26 -2.82 -7.80
C VAL A 208 19.18 -2.88 -8.87
N VAL A 209 17.95 -3.17 -8.45
CA VAL A 209 16.81 -3.28 -9.34
C VAL A 209 16.62 -1.97 -10.10
N LEU A 210 16.80 -0.82 -9.42
CA LEU A 210 16.89 0.50 -10.07
C LEU A 210 18.03 0.59 -11.08
N ARG A 211 19.23 0.12 -10.75
CA ARG A 211 20.38 0.11 -11.67
C ARG A 211 20.07 -0.65 -12.96
N HIS A 212 19.31 -1.74 -12.90
CA HIS A 212 18.96 -2.54 -14.07
C HIS A 212 17.81 -1.91 -14.88
N LEU A 213 16.74 -1.45 -14.21
CA LEU A 213 15.61 -0.75 -14.83
C LEU A 213 16.03 0.57 -15.50
N LEU A 214 16.92 1.33 -14.87
CA LEU A 214 17.27 2.69 -15.31
C LEU A 214 18.43 2.75 -16.31
N ARG A 215 19.20 1.68 -16.48
CA ARG A 215 20.41 1.67 -17.33
C ARG A 215 20.14 1.91 -18.83
N ARG A 216 18.92 1.66 -19.33
CA ARG A 216 18.53 1.96 -20.73
C ARG A 216 17.61 3.17 -20.89
N ILE A 217 16.83 3.53 -19.87
CA ILE A 217 15.87 4.66 -19.95
C ILE A 217 16.59 6.01 -20.16
N PHE A 218 17.84 6.15 -19.70
CA PHE A 218 18.53 7.44 -19.67
C PHE A 218 19.87 7.50 -20.43
N ARG A 219 20.27 6.44 -21.17
CA ARG A 219 21.58 6.39 -21.87
C ARG A 219 21.55 6.60 -23.38
N GLU A 220 20.39 6.73 -24.02
CA GLU A 220 20.34 7.14 -25.43
C GLU A 220 20.25 8.67 -25.55
N SER A 221 21.38 9.31 -25.26
CA SER A 221 21.69 10.68 -25.69
C SER A 221 23.20 10.77 -25.86
N SER A 222 23.73 9.99 -26.79
CA SER A 222 25.07 10.15 -27.37
C SER A 222 25.06 9.50 -28.75
#